data_AF-A0A7Z1QHK7-F1
#
_entry.id   AF-A0A7Z1QHK7-F1
#
_cell.length_a   1.000
_cell.length_b   1.000
_cell.length_c   1.000
_cell.angle_alpha   90.00
_cell.angle_beta   90.00
_cell.angle_gamma   90.00
#
_symmetry.space_group_name_H-M   'P 1'
#
loop_
_entity.id
_entity.type
_entity.pdbx_description
1 polymer ?
#
loop_
_entity_poly.entity_id
_entity_poly.type
_entity_poly.pdbx_seq_one_letter_code
_entity_poly.pdbx_strand_id
1 'polypeptide(L)'
;MEERLNALTENQRQVADARAALVREVFLLEDKGNLGRLKAINYVVSKARSGELPPLLQAAAVTANAKRGSGRTISRDPLYQWVLKYSQAKNAAERLLLLAPGKREEMKVEEISWLADFLAEYRQSNGRPMTEAYEDFVKEWNRRHAQEPYMLQIIPSYDAIRRVMKKLPEVVKQKGRVTGSEYKQIEG
;
A
#
# COMPACT_ATOMS: atom_id res chain seq x y z
N MET A 1 21.88 -3.44 -10.57
CA MET A 1 21.86 -2.94 -9.17
C MET A 1 21.94 -1.41 -9.15
N GLU A 2 22.88 -0.84 -9.90
CA GLU A 2 23.10 0.61 -10.03
C GLU A 2 21.88 1.38 -10.55
N GLU A 3 21.22 0.92 -11.61
CA GLU A 3 19.97 1.53 -12.12
C GLU A 3 18.86 1.59 -11.05
N ARG A 4 18.68 0.51 -10.29
CA ARG A 4 17.70 0.44 -9.20
C ARG A 4 18.03 1.40 -8.06
N LEU A 5 19.31 1.59 -7.77
CA LEU A 5 19.75 2.58 -6.80
C LEU A 5 19.45 3.98 -7.32
N ASN A 6 19.79 4.29 -8.57
CA ASN A 6 19.55 5.60 -9.17
C ASN A 6 18.06 5.93 -9.27
N ALA A 7 17.19 4.92 -9.37
CA ALA A 7 15.73 5.09 -9.36
C ALA A 7 15.13 5.41 -7.98
N LEU A 8 15.89 5.28 -6.88
CA LEU A 8 15.40 5.66 -5.54
C LEU A 8 15.31 7.18 -5.41
N THR A 9 14.13 7.66 -5.04
CA THR A 9 13.95 9.07 -4.67
C THR A 9 14.66 9.39 -3.36
N GLU A 10 14.97 10.67 -3.14
CA GLU A 10 15.60 11.13 -1.90
C GLU A 10 14.78 10.73 -0.66
N ASN A 11 13.46 10.87 -0.72
CA ASN A 11 12.57 10.40 0.35
C ASN A 11 12.67 8.89 0.59
N GLN A 12 12.81 8.06 -0.47
CA GLN A 12 12.98 6.62 -0.30
C GLN A 12 14.31 6.27 0.37
N ARG A 13 15.38 7.03 0.08
CA ARG A 13 16.69 6.87 0.73
C ARG A 13 16.62 7.26 2.20
N GLN A 14 16.04 8.41 2.53
CA GLN A 14 15.85 8.85 3.92
C GLN A 14 15.05 7.85 4.76
N VAL A 15 13.98 7.29 4.19
CA VAL A 15 13.21 6.24 4.87
C VAL A 15 14.04 4.96 5.05
N ALA A 16 14.84 4.55 4.06
CA ALA A 16 15.73 3.41 4.17
C ALA A 16 16.79 3.59 5.27
N ASP A 17 17.40 4.77 5.34
CA ASP A 17 18.42 5.11 6.34
C ASP A 17 17.83 5.16 7.75
N ALA A 18 16.62 5.72 7.89
CA ALA A 18 15.88 5.72 9.14
C ALA A 18 15.56 4.28 9.61
N ARG A 19 15.13 3.39 8.71
CA ARG A 19 14.92 1.96 9.02
C ARG A 19 16.22 1.28 9.42
N ALA A 20 17.31 1.57 8.71
CA ALA A 20 18.63 1.03 9.03
C ALA A 20 19.12 1.48 10.42
N ALA A 21 18.85 2.73 10.83
CA ALA A 21 19.19 3.23 12.15
C ALA A 21 18.46 2.45 13.26
N LEU A 22 17.16 2.21 13.10
CA LEU A 22 16.37 1.42 14.05
C LEU A 22 16.83 -0.04 14.11
N VAL A 23 17.20 -0.64 12.99
CA VAL A 23 17.72 -2.01 12.96
C VAL A 23 19.08 -2.10 13.68
N ARG A 24 19.97 -1.12 13.50
CA ARG A 24 21.24 -1.06 14.23
C ARG A 24 21.04 -0.95 15.73
N GLU A 25 20.02 -0.20 16.17
CA GLU A 25 19.65 -0.15 17.60
C GLU A 25 19.18 -1.51 18.13
N VAL A 26 18.38 -2.25 17.35
CA VAL A 26 18.00 -3.62 17.72
C VAL A 26 19.23 -4.52 17.88
N PHE A 27 20.17 -4.48 16.94
CA PHE A 27 21.42 -5.27 17.06
C PHE A 27 22.28 -4.86 18.24
N LEU A 28 22.34 -3.57 18.56
CA LEU A 28 23.04 -3.08 19.74
C LEU A 28 22.46 -3.67 21.03
N LEU A 29 21.12 -3.76 21.11
CA LEU A 29 20.41 -4.34 22.25
C LEU A 29 20.55 -5.88 22.31
N GLU A 30 20.62 -6.55 21.15
CA GLU A 30 20.91 -7.99 21.07
C GLU A 30 22.31 -8.28 21.64
N ASP A 31 23.32 -7.53 21.21
CA ASP A 31 24.73 -7.73 21.58
C ASP A 31 25.03 -7.30 23.02
N LYS A 32 24.71 -6.05 23.38
CA LYS A 32 25.06 -5.49 24.71
C LYS A 32 24.12 -5.93 25.82
N GLY A 33 22.86 -6.17 25.50
CA GLY A 33 21.83 -6.52 26.47
C GLY A 33 21.66 -8.02 26.67
N ASN A 34 22.32 -8.85 25.84
CA ASN A 34 22.04 -10.28 25.72
C ASN A 34 20.53 -10.57 25.57
N LEU A 35 19.83 -9.67 24.86
CA LEU A 35 18.38 -9.75 24.64
C LEU A 35 18.09 -10.53 23.36
N GLY A 36 17.20 -11.51 23.44
CA GLY A 36 16.67 -12.13 22.22
C GLY A 36 15.98 -11.10 21.32
N ARG A 37 16.11 -11.27 20.00
CA ARG A 37 15.57 -10.36 18.96
C ARG A 37 14.20 -9.77 19.24
N LEU A 38 13.23 -10.62 19.58
CA LEU A 38 11.86 -10.18 19.85
C LEU A 38 11.79 -9.23 21.06
N LYS A 39 12.58 -9.47 22.11
CA LYS A 39 12.66 -8.57 23.28
C LYS A 39 13.28 -7.23 22.89
N ALA A 40 14.38 -7.24 22.13
CA ALA A 40 15.01 -6.01 21.64
C ALA A 40 14.07 -5.17 20.76
N ILE A 41 13.36 -5.81 19.82
CA ILE A 41 12.36 -5.15 18.97
C ILE A 41 11.21 -4.57 19.80
N ASN A 42 10.66 -5.35 20.74
CA ASN A 42 9.59 -4.86 21.61
C ASN A 42 10.04 -3.67 22.46
N TYR A 43 11.29 -3.68 22.93
CA TYR A 43 11.89 -2.57 23.66
C TYR A 43 11.93 -1.30 22.79
N VAL A 44 12.51 -1.37 21.58
CA VAL A 44 12.61 -0.23 20.66
C VAL A 44 11.22 0.32 20.32
N VAL A 45 10.26 -0.56 20.02
CA VAL A 45 8.87 -0.16 19.73
C VAL A 45 8.20 0.50 20.93
N SER A 46 8.41 -0.03 22.13
CA SER A 46 7.85 0.55 23.36
C SER A 46 8.43 1.94 23.62
N LYS A 47 9.76 2.10 23.52
CA LYS A 47 10.43 3.39 23.70
C LYS A 47 10.06 4.41 22.64
N ALA A 48 9.89 3.97 21.39
CA ALA A 48 9.40 4.83 20.31
C ALA A 48 7.96 5.33 20.53
N ARG A 49 7.12 4.53 21.24
CA ARG A 49 5.75 4.90 21.62
C ARG A 49 5.71 5.90 22.76
N SER A 50 6.55 5.71 23.77
CA SER A 50 6.63 6.62 24.92
C SER A 50 7.42 7.90 24.63
N GLY A 51 8.10 7.99 23.48
CA GLY A 51 8.94 9.15 23.15
C GLY A 51 10.29 9.15 23.89
N GLU A 52 10.71 7.98 24.36
CA GLU A 52 11.89 7.80 25.22
C GLU A 52 13.11 7.27 24.46
N LEU A 53 13.04 7.17 23.12
CA LEU A 53 14.24 6.91 22.33
C LEU A 53 15.15 8.16 22.31
N PRO A 54 16.47 7.98 22.14
CA PRO A 54 17.36 9.08 21.82
C PRO A 54 16.82 9.93 20.66
N PRO A 55 16.98 11.27 20.67
CA PRO A 55 16.30 12.17 19.71
C PRO A 55 16.43 11.76 18.24
N LEU A 56 17.62 11.33 17.83
CA LEU A 56 17.88 10.86 16.45
C LEU A 56 17.10 9.59 16.11
N LEU A 57 16.99 8.65 17.04
CA LEU A 57 16.22 7.42 16.86
C LEU A 57 14.72 7.67 16.93
N GLN A 58 14.29 8.63 17.74
CA GLN A 58 12.89 9.06 17.78
C GLN A 58 12.48 9.70 16.43
N ALA A 59 13.32 10.57 15.87
CA ALA A 59 13.12 11.11 14.52
C ALA A 59 13.13 10.01 13.45
N ALA A 60 14.07 9.05 13.55
CA ALA A 60 14.12 7.90 12.65
C ALA A 60 12.85 7.04 12.73
N ALA A 61 12.26 6.84 13.92
CA ALA A 61 10.99 6.11 14.09
C ALA A 61 9.84 6.80 13.35
N VAL A 62 9.79 8.13 13.37
CA VAL A 62 8.81 8.92 12.61
C VAL A 62 9.02 8.75 11.10
N THR A 63 10.25 8.97 10.62
CA THR A 63 10.60 8.88 9.19
C THR A 63 10.41 7.46 8.63
N ALA A 64 10.82 6.42 9.36
CA ALA A 64 10.79 5.04 8.91
C ALA A 64 9.38 4.49 8.59
N ASN A 65 8.36 4.98 9.30
CA ASN A 65 6.98 4.51 9.14
C ASN A 65 6.37 4.95 7.80
N ALA A 66 6.86 6.05 7.19
CA ALA A 66 6.45 6.55 5.88
C ALA A 66 4.92 6.66 5.65
N LYS A 67 4.11 6.75 6.72
CA LYS A 67 2.65 6.86 6.68
C LYS A 67 2.22 8.28 7.02
N ARG A 68 1.22 8.80 6.30
CA ARG A 68 0.55 10.06 6.64
C ARG A 68 -0.29 9.90 7.91
N GLY A 69 -0.09 10.78 8.89
CA GLY A 69 -0.86 10.85 10.15
C GLY A 69 0.03 10.98 11.38
N SER A 70 -0.20 12.00 12.22
CA SER A 70 0.68 12.47 13.30
C SER A 70 0.68 11.65 14.60
N GLY A 71 0.19 10.40 14.60
CA GLY A 71 0.01 9.63 15.84
C GLY A 71 0.45 8.17 15.81
N ARG A 72 1.00 7.68 14.69
CA ARG A 72 1.39 6.25 14.56
C ARG A 72 2.90 6.12 14.53
N THR A 73 3.47 5.61 15.61
CA THR A 73 4.87 5.18 15.67
C THR A 73 5.06 3.79 15.07
N ILE A 74 6.31 3.33 14.97
CA ILE A 74 6.67 2.01 14.44
C ILE A 74 6.01 0.87 15.24
N SER A 75 5.72 -0.24 14.56
CA SER A 75 5.23 -1.47 15.18
C SER A 75 6.24 -2.61 15.05
N ARG A 76 6.02 -3.67 15.84
CA ARG A 76 6.90 -4.83 15.93
C ARG A 76 7.14 -5.50 14.57
N ASP A 77 6.07 -5.82 13.84
CA ASP A 77 6.20 -6.66 12.64
C ASP A 77 6.99 -5.97 11.52
N PRO A 78 6.75 -4.69 11.16
CA PRO A 78 7.62 -3.98 10.22
C PRO A 78 9.09 -3.91 10.66
N LEU A 79 9.36 -3.62 11.94
CA LEU A 79 10.74 -3.56 12.44
C LEU A 79 11.41 -4.92 12.37
N TYR A 80 10.71 -6.00 12.70
CA TYR A 80 11.20 -7.37 12.55
C TYR A 80 11.55 -7.69 11.09
N GLN A 81 10.68 -7.33 10.14
CA GLN A 81 10.93 -7.53 8.72
C GLN A 81 12.15 -6.73 8.22
N TRP A 82 12.36 -5.51 8.73
CA TRP A 82 13.55 -4.74 8.41
C TRP A 82 14.82 -5.37 8.96
N VAL A 83 14.78 -5.94 10.17
CA VAL A 83 15.92 -6.68 10.75
C VAL A 83 16.29 -7.89 9.88
N LEU A 84 15.29 -8.65 9.39
CA LEU A 84 15.54 -9.77 8.47
C LEU A 84 16.18 -9.30 7.16
N LYS A 85 15.60 -8.27 6.53
CA LYS A 85 16.12 -7.70 5.28
C LYS A 85 17.54 -7.15 5.42
N TYR A 86 17.83 -6.49 6.53
CA TYR A 86 19.17 -5.98 6.82
C TYR A 86 20.18 -7.13 6.94
N SER A 87 19.79 -8.21 7.62
CA SER A 87 20.64 -9.39 7.83
C SER A 87 20.90 -10.17 6.54
N GLN A 88 19.92 -10.19 5.62
CA GLN A 88 20.04 -10.85 4.31
C GLN A 88 20.92 -10.06 3.33
N ALA A 89 21.03 -8.75 3.50
CA ALA A 89 21.78 -7.89 2.60
C ALA A 89 23.30 -8.10 2.71
N LYS A 90 23.95 -8.31 1.57
CA LYS A 90 25.39 -8.60 1.49
C LYS A 90 26.26 -7.35 1.57
N ASN A 91 25.72 -6.19 1.21
CA ASN A 91 26.44 -4.91 1.20
C ASN A 91 25.52 -3.71 1.47
N ALA A 92 26.11 -2.52 1.62
CA ALA A 92 25.37 -1.29 1.93
C ALA A 92 24.36 -0.90 0.84
N ALA A 93 24.70 -1.09 -0.44
CA ALA A 93 23.80 -0.82 -1.55
C ALA A 93 22.55 -1.72 -1.52
N GLU A 94 22.73 -3.01 -1.25
CA GLU A 94 21.62 -3.95 -1.11
C GLU A 94 20.77 -3.66 0.12
N ARG A 95 21.37 -3.24 1.25
CA ARG A 95 20.63 -2.77 2.43
C ARG A 95 19.72 -1.60 2.09
N LEU A 96 20.25 -0.61 1.38
CA LEU A 96 19.49 0.56 0.97
C LEU A 96 18.29 0.16 0.11
N LEU A 97 18.49 -0.71 -0.89
CA LEU A 97 17.41 -1.20 -1.76
C LEU A 97 16.34 -2.01 -1.01
N LEU A 98 16.73 -2.90 -0.10
CA LEU A 98 15.79 -3.76 0.61
C LEU A 98 14.98 -2.99 1.66
N LEU A 99 15.59 -1.99 2.29
CA LEU A 99 14.97 -1.16 3.32
C LEU A 99 14.21 0.03 2.76
N ALA A 100 14.49 0.48 1.54
CA ALA A 100 13.69 1.51 0.88
C ALA A 100 12.21 1.10 0.82
N PRO A 101 11.27 2.05 1.04
CA PRO A 101 9.87 1.75 0.83
C PRO A 101 9.65 1.48 -0.66
N GLY A 102 9.21 0.27 -0.97
CA GLY A 102 8.85 -0.09 -2.34
C GLY A 102 7.74 0.82 -2.86
N LYS A 103 7.73 1.05 -4.18
CA LYS A 103 6.49 1.48 -4.82
C LYS A 103 5.48 0.37 -4.56
N ARG A 104 4.30 0.71 -4.07
CA ARG A 104 3.15 -0.20 -4.21
C ARG A 104 3.04 -0.45 -5.71
N GLU A 105 3.18 -1.70 -6.13
CA GLU A 105 2.82 -2.04 -7.50
C GLU A 105 1.35 -1.65 -7.66
N GLU A 106 1.11 -0.70 -8.56
CA GLU A 106 -0.25 -0.37 -8.92
C GLU A 106 -0.77 -1.58 -9.69
N MET A 107 -1.77 -2.26 -9.12
CA MET A 107 -2.52 -3.27 -9.84
C MET A 107 -2.98 -2.65 -11.15
N LYS A 108 -2.56 -3.25 -12.27
CA LYS A 108 -2.95 -2.75 -13.58
C LYS A 108 -4.44 -2.92 -13.73
N VAL A 109 -5.09 -2.05 -14.51
CA VAL A 109 -6.55 -2.07 -14.70
C VAL A 109 -7.02 -3.45 -15.17
N GLU A 110 -6.21 -4.11 -15.99
CA GLU A 110 -6.45 -5.44 -16.56
C GLU A 110 -6.38 -6.57 -15.53
N GLU A 111 -5.73 -6.35 -14.38
CA GLU A 111 -5.56 -7.33 -13.30
C GLU A 111 -6.69 -7.21 -12.25
N ILE A 112 -7.61 -6.25 -12.41
CA ILE A 112 -8.68 -5.98 -11.46
C ILE A 112 -9.86 -6.91 -11.76
N SER A 113 -9.94 -8.01 -11.01
CA SER A 113 -10.94 -9.07 -11.22
C SER A 113 -12.40 -8.61 -11.14
N TRP A 114 -12.72 -7.63 -10.29
CA TRP A 114 -14.08 -7.12 -10.11
C TRP A 114 -14.49 -6.01 -11.09
N LEU A 115 -13.55 -5.49 -11.89
CA LEU A 115 -13.79 -4.27 -12.66
C LEU A 115 -14.83 -4.47 -13.77
N ALA A 116 -14.81 -5.62 -14.44
CA ALA A 116 -15.76 -5.93 -15.50
C ALA A 116 -17.20 -5.96 -14.97
N ASP A 117 -17.42 -6.61 -13.83
CA ASP A 117 -18.72 -6.67 -13.15
C ASP A 117 -19.22 -5.29 -12.73
N PHE A 118 -18.35 -4.48 -12.12
CA PHE A 118 -18.73 -3.12 -11.74
C PHE A 118 -19.08 -2.26 -12.97
N LEU A 119 -18.32 -2.36 -14.06
CA LEU A 119 -18.59 -1.62 -15.28
C LEU A 119 -19.90 -2.05 -15.96
N ALA A 120 -20.33 -3.30 -15.80
CA ALA A 120 -21.62 -3.77 -16.31
C ALA A 120 -22.79 -3.01 -15.65
N GLU A 121 -22.72 -2.80 -14.34
CA GLU A 121 -23.72 -2.02 -13.60
C GLU A 121 -23.60 -0.51 -13.89
N TYR A 122 -22.37 0.02 -13.92
CA TYR A 122 -22.16 1.45 -14.14
C TYR A 122 -22.57 1.92 -15.55
N ARG A 123 -22.40 1.08 -16.58
CA ARG A 123 -22.68 1.43 -17.99
C ARG A 123 -24.13 1.27 -18.40
N GLN A 124 -25.04 0.91 -17.49
CA GLN A 124 -26.45 0.89 -17.81
C GLN A 124 -26.91 2.26 -18.33
N SER A 125 -27.71 2.26 -19.39
CA SER A 125 -28.16 3.45 -20.13
C SER A 125 -29.21 4.29 -19.39
N ASN A 126 -29.31 4.12 -18.06
CA ASN A 126 -30.29 4.77 -17.18
C ASN A 126 -29.73 5.99 -16.45
N GLY A 127 -28.49 6.39 -16.75
CA GLY A 127 -27.88 7.62 -16.21
C GLY A 127 -27.62 7.61 -14.70
N ARG A 128 -27.76 6.46 -14.02
CA ARG A 128 -27.66 6.36 -12.56
C ARG A 128 -26.29 6.79 -12.01
N PRO A 129 -26.23 7.41 -10.81
CA PRO A 129 -24.97 7.81 -10.20
C PRO A 129 -24.10 6.60 -9.83
N MET A 130 -22.79 6.83 -9.71
CA MET A 130 -21.81 5.78 -9.41
C MET A 130 -22.05 5.10 -8.05
N THR A 131 -22.70 5.79 -7.10
CA THR A 131 -23.11 5.25 -5.80
C THR A 131 -24.17 4.15 -5.96
N GLU A 132 -25.21 4.41 -6.76
CA GLU A 132 -26.27 3.42 -7.04
C GLU A 132 -25.71 2.24 -7.83
N ALA A 133 -24.87 2.49 -8.84
CA ALA A 133 -24.20 1.42 -9.58
C ALA A 133 -23.32 0.54 -8.67
N TYR A 134 -22.69 1.11 -7.63
CA TYR A 134 -21.93 0.35 -6.66
C TYR A 134 -22.83 -0.53 -5.78
N GLU A 135 -23.98 -0.02 -5.34
CA GLU A 135 -24.94 -0.82 -4.57
C GLU A 135 -25.48 -2.00 -5.37
N ASP A 136 -25.84 -1.78 -6.64
CA ASP A 136 -26.32 -2.84 -7.53
C ASP A 136 -25.21 -3.86 -7.83
N PHE A 137 -23.97 -3.41 -8.05
CA PHE A 137 -22.80 -4.28 -8.15
C PHE A 137 -22.63 -5.18 -6.92
N VAL A 138 -22.72 -4.62 -5.71
CA VAL A 138 -22.57 -5.40 -4.47
C VAL A 138 -23.70 -6.43 -4.34
N LYS A 139 -24.96 -6.05 -4.64
CA LYS A 139 -26.11 -6.97 -4.60
C LYS A 139 -25.91 -8.13 -5.58
N GLU A 140 -25.56 -7.82 -6.82
CA GLU A 140 -25.41 -8.81 -7.88
C GLU A 140 -24.18 -9.71 -7.65
N TRP A 141 -23.06 -9.16 -7.17
CA TRP A 141 -21.88 -9.93 -6.77
C TRP A 141 -22.19 -10.92 -5.65
N ASN A 142 -22.86 -10.46 -4.59
CA ASN A 142 -23.28 -11.33 -3.49
C ASN A 142 -24.22 -12.42 -3.96
N ARG A 143 -25.17 -12.10 -4.86
CA ARG A 143 -26.09 -13.08 -5.42
C ARG A 143 -25.36 -14.16 -6.23
N ARG A 144 -24.41 -13.75 -7.07
CA ARG A 144 -23.66 -14.65 -7.96
C ARG A 144 -22.70 -15.56 -7.20
N HIS A 145 -22.03 -15.01 -6.19
CA HIS A 145 -21.01 -15.71 -5.41
C HIS A 145 -21.50 -16.16 -4.02
N ALA A 146 -22.83 -16.32 -3.85
CA ALA A 146 -23.43 -16.68 -2.57
C ALA A 146 -22.89 -17.99 -1.98
N GLN A 147 -22.43 -18.91 -2.83
CA GLN A 147 -21.86 -20.21 -2.44
C GLN A 147 -20.32 -20.22 -2.38
N GLU A 148 -19.68 -19.05 -2.57
CA GLU A 148 -18.22 -18.91 -2.62
C GLU A 148 -17.74 -17.90 -1.56
N PRO A 149 -17.60 -18.31 -0.28
CA PRO A 149 -17.30 -17.38 0.81
C PRO A 149 -16.02 -16.54 0.62
N TYR A 150 -15.04 -17.06 -0.12
CA TYR A 150 -13.83 -16.33 -0.47
C TYR A 150 -14.11 -15.14 -1.41
N MET A 151 -14.99 -15.31 -2.39
CA MET A 151 -15.33 -14.26 -3.37
C MET A 151 -16.07 -13.08 -2.73
N LEU A 152 -16.81 -13.32 -1.63
CA LEU A 152 -17.47 -12.26 -0.86
C LEU A 152 -16.47 -11.32 -0.16
N GLN A 153 -15.25 -11.80 0.14
CA GLN A 153 -14.19 -11.00 0.75
C GLN A 153 -13.44 -10.12 -0.27
N ILE A 154 -13.64 -10.37 -1.57
CA ILE A 154 -12.96 -9.67 -2.67
C ILE A 154 -13.71 -8.41 -3.11
N ILE A 155 -14.93 -8.20 -2.60
CA ILE A 155 -15.73 -7.00 -2.93
C ILE A 155 -14.91 -5.74 -2.58
N PRO A 156 -14.60 -4.89 -3.57
CA PRO A 156 -13.84 -3.67 -3.34
C PRO A 156 -14.66 -2.68 -2.50
N SER A 157 -13.98 -1.84 -1.72
CA SER A 157 -14.63 -0.69 -1.12
C SER A 157 -15.00 0.35 -2.19
N TYR A 158 -16.01 1.18 -1.92
CA TYR A 158 -16.38 2.28 -2.82
C TYR A 158 -15.22 3.25 -3.10
N ASP A 159 -14.29 3.44 -2.17
CA ASP A 159 -13.08 4.23 -2.41
C ASP A 159 -12.11 3.55 -3.39
N ALA A 160 -12.04 2.22 -3.38
CA ALA A 160 -11.26 1.48 -4.37
C ALA A 160 -11.88 1.63 -5.77
N ILE A 161 -13.21 1.52 -5.90
CA ILE A 161 -13.95 1.82 -7.14
C ILE A 161 -13.61 3.22 -7.65
N ARG A 162 -13.76 4.25 -6.80
CA ARG A 162 -13.48 5.66 -7.15
C ARG A 162 -12.07 5.85 -7.68
N ARG A 163 -11.07 5.24 -7.03
CA ARG A 163 -9.67 5.34 -7.47
C ARG A 163 -9.44 4.72 -8.84
N VAL A 164 -10.04 3.58 -9.13
CA VAL A 164 -9.92 2.90 -10.43
C VAL A 164 -10.66 3.66 -11.51
N MET A 165 -11.90 4.10 -11.25
CA MET A 165 -12.69 4.90 -12.18
C MET A 165 -12.02 6.22 -12.56
N LYS A 166 -11.25 6.84 -11.66
CA LYS A 166 -10.47 8.05 -11.98
C LYS A 166 -9.37 7.80 -13.02
N LYS A 167 -8.84 6.57 -13.10
CA LYS A 167 -7.76 6.20 -14.04
C LYS A 167 -8.27 5.78 -15.42
N LEU A 168 -9.53 5.38 -15.54
CA LEU A 168 -10.09 4.94 -16.81
C LEU A 168 -10.25 6.13 -17.78
N PRO A 169 -9.97 5.95 -19.08
CA PRO A 169 -10.35 6.90 -20.12
C PRO A 169 -11.86 7.14 -20.15
N GLU A 170 -12.30 8.35 -20.51
CA GLU A 170 -13.73 8.69 -20.53
C GLU A 170 -14.51 7.85 -21.55
N VAL A 171 -13.90 7.60 -22.72
CA VAL A 171 -14.44 6.68 -23.74
C VAL A 171 -14.69 5.27 -23.20
N VAL A 172 -13.87 4.79 -22.26
CA VAL A 172 -14.06 3.49 -21.61
C VAL A 172 -15.22 3.58 -20.61
N LYS A 173 -15.31 4.64 -19.81
CA LYS A 173 -16.39 4.79 -18.82
C LYS A 173 -17.76 4.90 -19.47
N GLN A 174 -17.87 5.66 -20.56
CA GLN A 174 -19.16 6.01 -21.17
C GLN A 174 -19.66 4.98 -22.20
N LYS A 175 -18.86 3.96 -22.53
CA LYS A 175 -19.24 2.92 -23.50
C LYS A 175 -20.55 2.23 -23.10
N GLY A 176 -21.58 2.35 -23.94
CA GLY A 176 -22.91 1.77 -23.71
C GLY A 176 -23.82 2.55 -22.76
N ARG A 177 -23.30 3.60 -22.11
CA ARG A 177 -24.03 4.45 -21.16
C ARG A 177 -24.68 5.66 -21.81
N VAL A 178 -23.97 6.29 -22.74
CA VAL A 178 -24.45 7.45 -23.51
C VAL A 178 -24.93 7.00 -24.89
N THR A 179 -25.76 7.82 -25.52
CA THR A 179 -26.30 7.51 -26.85
C THR A 179 -25.20 7.45 -27.91
N GLY A 180 -25.43 6.75 -29.02
CA GLY A 180 -24.41 6.56 -30.06
C GLY A 180 -23.88 7.86 -30.69
N SER A 181 -24.68 8.94 -30.70
CA SER A 181 -24.26 10.27 -31.15
C SER A 181 -23.35 10.99 -30.15
N GLU A 182 -23.65 10.89 -28.85
CA GLU A 182 -22.82 11.47 -27.78
C GLU A 182 -21.52 10.67 -27.60
N TYR A 183 -21.58 9.35 -27.74
CA TYR A 183 -20.40 8.48 -27.66
C TYR A 183 -19.35 8.83 -28.72
N LYS A 184 -19.79 9.08 -29.96
CA LYS A 184 -18.91 9.49 -31.08
C LYS A 184 -18.19 10.82 -30.84
N GLN A 185 -18.74 11.71 -30.02
CA GLN A 185 -18.07 12.96 -29.64
C GLN A 185 -16.99 12.76 -28.57
N ILE A 186 -17.07 11.67 -27.80
CA ILE A 186 -16.10 11.31 -26.75
C ILE A 186 -15.00 10.39 -27.31
N GLU A 187 -15.31 9.64 -28.38
CA GLU A 187 -14.38 8.76 -29.09
C GLU A 187 -13.44 9.51 -30.05
N GLY A 188 -13.85 10.70 -30.52
CA GLY A 188 -13.06 11.59 -31.40
C GLY A 188 -12.07 12.48 -30.66
#